data_AF-A0A2S9XJ12-F1
#
_entry.id   AF-A0A2S9XJ12-F1
#
_cell.length_a   1.000
_cell.length_b   1.000
_cell.length_c   1.000
_cell.angle_alpha   90.00
_cell.angle_beta   90.00
_cell.angle_gamma   90.00
#
_symmetry.space_group_name_H-M   'P 1'
#
loop_
_entity.id
_entity.type
_entity.pdbx_description
1 polymer ?
#
loop_
_entity_poly.entity_id
_entity_poly.type
_entity_poly.pdbx_seq_one_letter_code
_entity_poly.pdbx_strand_id
1 'polypeptide(L)'
;MVAQPEPVRVIVAPPVEPLPEDVAEDVAKEAAEGAVEPLVEDVAEGVDGDAWVDPTPTPPSPGVVEIGPAEVKIRPAHATQFCKTTRAKANAALKHGKWRKLESLTRESSCWKASWEARVLRMNAMFELGRLTECRRLGEGKDHEEIKKWVKVCSYPG
;
A
#
# COMPACT_ATOMS: atom_id res chain seq x y z
N MET A 1 -13.74 -50.53 -36.44
CA MET A 1 -12.65 -49.54 -36.34
C MET A 1 -12.28 -49.45 -34.87
N VAL A 2 -11.14 -50.02 -34.47
CA VAL A 2 -10.69 -50.06 -33.07
C VAL A 2 -9.76 -48.86 -32.85
N ALA A 3 -10.14 -47.95 -31.94
CA ALA A 3 -9.32 -46.80 -31.58
C ALA A 3 -8.10 -47.30 -30.78
N GLN A 4 -6.90 -46.95 -31.24
CA GLN A 4 -5.67 -47.23 -30.51
C GLN A 4 -5.51 -46.23 -29.36
N PRO A 5 -5.06 -46.66 -28.16
CA PRO A 5 -4.78 -45.74 -27.07
C PRO A 5 -3.49 -44.94 -27.32
N GLU A 6 -3.52 -43.65 -26.97
CA GLU A 6 -2.36 -42.76 -27.10
C GLU A 6 -1.30 -43.05 -26.02
N PRO A 7 0.00 -42.87 -26.33
CA PRO A 7 1.07 -43.17 -25.37
C PRO A 7 1.16 -42.11 -24.25
N VAL A 8 1.08 -42.59 -23.02
CA VAL A 8 1.30 -41.77 -21.80
C VAL A 8 2.77 -41.34 -21.74
N ARG A 9 3.02 -40.03 -21.83
CA ARG A 9 4.35 -39.45 -21.64
C ARG A 9 4.65 -39.36 -20.14
N VAL A 10 5.64 -40.14 -19.69
CA VAL A 10 6.19 -40.03 -18.34
C VAL A 10 7.13 -38.82 -18.31
N ILE A 11 6.73 -37.78 -17.59
CA ILE A 11 7.56 -36.60 -17.33
C ILE A 11 8.48 -36.95 -16.15
N VAL A 12 9.76 -37.17 -16.42
CA VAL A 12 10.79 -37.32 -15.38
C VAL A 12 11.14 -35.92 -14.86
N ALA A 13 10.87 -35.66 -13.58
CA ALA A 13 11.27 -34.42 -12.93
C ALA A 13 12.80 -34.33 -12.82
N PRO A 14 13.41 -33.12 -12.97
CA PRO A 14 14.84 -32.94 -12.78
C PRO A 14 15.23 -33.17 -11.31
N PRO A 15 16.48 -33.61 -11.04
CA PRO A 15 16.98 -33.80 -9.68
C PRO A 15 17.03 -32.46 -8.94
N VAL A 16 16.40 -32.43 -7.77
CA VAL A 16 16.43 -31.29 -6.84
C VAL A 16 17.79 -31.29 -6.14
N GLU A 17 18.60 -30.26 -6.39
CA GLU A 17 19.81 -30.01 -5.62
C GLU A 17 19.43 -29.49 -4.21
N PRO A 18 20.01 -30.03 -3.12
CA PRO A 18 19.76 -29.54 -1.78
C PRO A 18 20.43 -28.17 -1.55
N LEU A 19 19.67 -27.24 -0.98
CA LEU A 19 20.18 -25.95 -0.51
C LEU A 19 21.00 -26.14 0.78
N PRO A 20 22.09 -25.38 0.97
CA PRO A 20 22.93 -25.47 2.16
C PRO A 20 22.21 -24.96 3.41
N GLU A 21 22.15 -25.83 4.42
CA GLU A 21 21.77 -25.56 5.80
C GLU A 21 23.03 -25.08 6.55
N ASP A 22 23.29 -23.78 6.69
CA ASP A 22 24.21 -23.26 7.73
C ASP A 22 24.29 -21.72 7.73
N VAL A 23 23.39 -21.07 8.47
CA VAL A 23 23.68 -19.81 9.16
C VAL A 23 22.65 -19.63 10.28
N ALA A 24 22.87 -20.33 11.38
CA ALA A 24 22.17 -20.11 12.64
C ALA A 24 23.15 -20.30 13.79
N GLU A 25 24.00 -19.31 14.07
CA GLU A 25 24.64 -19.12 15.38
C GLU A 25 25.38 -17.79 15.44
N ASP A 26 24.91 -16.84 16.26
CA ASP A 26 25.73 -16.05 17.21
C ASP A 26 24.77 -15.18 18.07
N VAL A 27 24.30 -15.73 19.19
CA VAL A 27 24.80 -15.50 20.56
C VAL A 27 24.41 -14.14 21.13
N ALA A 28 23.56 -14.25 22.16
CA ALA A 28 23.13 -13.22 23.07
C ALA A 28 24.30 -12.50 23.76
N LYS A 29 24.13 -11.20 24.02
CA LYS A 29 24.90 -10.50 25.05
C LYS A 29 24.02 -9.61 25.92
N GLU A 30 23.93 -10.08 27.15
CA GLU A 30 23.60 -9.50 28.45
C GLU A 30 23.43 -7.98 28.61
N ALA A 31 22.35 -7.68 29.34
CA ALA A 31 22.22 -6.76 30.46
C ALA A 31 23.48 -6.01 30.96
N ALA A 32 23.34 -4.69 31.11
CA ALA A 32 23.96 -3.95 32.20
C ALA A 32 23.09 -2.73 32.55
N GLU A 33 22.77 -2.66 33.83
CA GLU A 33 22.05 -1.62 34.53
C GLU A 33 22.76 -0.26 34.46
N GLY A 34 21.99 0.82 34.53
CA GLY A 34 22.52 2.17 34.56
C GLY A 34 21.46 3.19 34.89
N ALA A 35 21.03 3.20 36.15
CA ALA A 35 20.23 4.26 36.73
C ALA A 35 21.00 5.60 36.72
N VAL A 36 20.46 6.63 36.06
CA VAL A 36 20.69 8.03 36.43
C VAL A 36 19.37 8.80 36.28
N GLU A 37 18.78 9.18 37.41
CA GLU A 37 17.96 10.41 37.46
C GLU A 37 18.92 11.60 37.47
N PRO A 38 18.56 12.74 36.87
CA PRO A 38 17.97 13.77 37.72
C PRO A 38 16.83 14.58 37.07
N LEU A 39 15.94 15.00 37.97
CA LEU A 39 15.00 16.12 37.86
C LEU A 39 15.56 17.32 37.09
N VAL A 40 14.77 17.82 36.14
CA VAL A 40 14.55 19.26 35.98
C VAL A 40 13.06 19.52 35.81
N GLU A 41 12.47 20.09 36.86
CA GLU A 41 11.28 20.95 36.78
C GLU A 41 11.62 22.15 35.89
N ASP A 42 10.71 22.57 35.00
CA ASP A 42 10.08 23.90 35.04
C ASP A 42 9.15 24.12 33.81
N VAL A 43 7.86 24.23 34.13
CA VAL A 43 6.86 25.20 33.63
C VAL A 43 6.85 25.59 32.13
N ALA A 44 5.73 25.25 31.48
CA ALA A 44 4.95 26.22 30.70
C ALA A 44 3.49 25.72 30.53
N GLU A 45 2.62 26.16 31.44
CA GLU A 45 1.20 26.39 31.18
C GLU A 45 1.07 27.36 29.99
N GLY A 46 0.19 27.06 29.03
CA GLY A 46 0.11 27.91 27.84
C GLY A 46 -0.96 27.57 26.81
N VAL A 47 -2.22 27.58 27.26
CA VAL A 47 -3.40 28.17 26.56
C VAL A 47 -3.88 27.63 25.20
N ASP A 48 -5.23 27.61 25.11
CA ASP A 48 -6.09 27.67 23.92
C ASP A 48 -6.16 26.41 23.04
N GLY A 49 -7.30 25.72 22.93
CA GLY A 49 -8.61 26.30 22.71
C GLY A 49 -8.78 26.60 21.22
N ASP A 50 -9.65 25.82 20.58
CA ASP A 50 -10.31 26.16 19.33
C ASP A 50 -9.49 26.16 18.02
N ALA A 51 -9.70 25.11 17.23
CA ALA A 51 -10.02 25.19 15.79
C ALA A 51 -9.64 23.87 15.11
N TRP A 52 -10.38 22.80 15.42
CA TRP A 52 -10.62 21.77 14.41
C TRP A 52 -11.47 22.41 13.32
N VAL A 53 -10.82 23.11 12.39
CA VAL A 53 -11.42 23.46 11.11
C VAL A 53 -11.63 22.15 10.37
N ASP A 54 -12.82 21.60 10.53
CA ASP A 54 -13.43 20.69 9.57
C ASP A 54 -13.41 21.42 8.21
N PRO A 55 -12.62 20.97 7.22
CA PRO A 55 -12.79 21.52 5.89
C PRO A 55 -14.12 20.99 5.38
N THR A 56 -15.16 21.81 5.54
CA THR A 56 -16.45 21.62 4.87
C THR A 56 -16.17 21.12 3.45
N PRO A 57 -16.74 19.98 3.03
CA PRO A 57 -16.59 19.54 1.65
C PRO A 57 -17.30 20.55 0.76
N THR A 58 -16.54 21.50 0.21
CA THR A 58 -17.05 22.40 -0.83
C THR A 58 -17.52 21.51 -1.98
N PRO A 59 -18.80 21.58 -2.39
CA PRO A 59 -19.25 20.84 -3.55
C PRO A 59 -18.37 21.25 -4.75
N PRO A 60 -17.99 20.31 -5.64
CA PRO A 60 -17.18 20.67 -6.79
C PRO A 60 -17.97 21.65 -7.65
N SER A 61 -17.56 22.92 -7.62
CA SER A 61 -18.06 23.92 -8.55
C SER A 61 -17.64 23.50 -9.95
N PRO A 62 -18.58 23.35 -10.91
CA PRO A 62 -18.26 22.90 -12.25
C PRO A 62 -17.44 23.99 -12.95
N GLY A 63 -16.19 23.65 -13.27
CA GLY A 63 -15.37 24.32 -14.29
C GLY A 63 -15.20 25.84 -14.12
N VAL A 64 -14.10 26.27 -13.51
CA VAL A 64 -13.58 27.61 -13.79
C VAL A 64 -13.06 27.62 -15.23
N VAL A 65 -13.87 28.17 -16.14
CA VAL A 65 -13.45 28.57 -17.48
C VAL A 65 -12.72 29.91 -17.37
N GLU A 66 -11.39 29.90 -17.45
CA GLU A 66 -10.65 31.10 -17.82
C GLU A 66 -10.85 31.35 -19.32
N ILE A 67 -11.64 32.38 -19.65
CA ILE A 67 -11.83 32.83 -21.03
C ILE A 67 -10.68 33.77 -21.38
N GLY A 68 -9.64 33.20 -22.00
CA GLY A 68 -8.59 33.92 -22.71
C GLY A 68 -8.20 33.14 -23.98
N PRO A 69 -7.82 33.80 -25.09
CA PRO A 69 -7.49 33.13 -26.34
C PRO A 69 -6.08 32.52 -26.27
N ALA A 70 -5.94 31.44 -25.50
CA ALA A 70 -4.76 30.61 -25.46
C ALA A 70 -5.20 29.18 -25.15
N GLU A 71 -5.29 28.37 -26.21
CA GLU A 71 -5.29 26.91 -26.23
C GLU A 71 -5.46 26.23 -24.84
N VAL A 72 -6.70 25.86 -24.52
CA VAL A 72 -7.05 25.18 -23.25
C VAL A 72 -6.37 23.81 -23.21
N LYS A 73 -5.19 23.74 -22.60
CA LYS A 73 -4.52 22.48 -22.29
C LYS A 73 -5.28 21.77 -21.17
N ILE A 74 -6.19 20.87 -21.56
CA ILE A 74 -6.91 20.01 -20.62
C ILE A 74 -5.90 19.10 -19.93
N ARG A 75 -5.55 19.43 -18.68
CA ARG A 75 -4.70 18.55 -17.86
C ARG A 75 -5.51 17.34 -17.44
N PRO A 76 -4.92 16.13 -17.46
CA PRO A 76 -5.63 14.95 -16.99
C PRO A 76 -5.91 15.08 -15.48
N ALA A 77 -7.09 14.65 -15.03
CA ALA A 77 -7.56 14.83 -13.65
C ALA A 77 -6.56 14.34 -12.57
N HIS A 78 -5.78 13.30 -12.88
CA HIS A 78 -4.77 12.73 -11.99
C HIS A 78 -3.49 13.58 -11.85
N ALA A 79 -3.30 14.59 -12.70
CA ALA A 79 -2.16 15.50 -12.67
C ALA A 79 -2.46 16.81 -11.92
N THR A 80 -3.66 16.95 -11.34
CA THR A 80 -4.05 18.08 -10.52
C THR A 80 -3.23 18.14 -9.23
N GLN A 81 -3.11 19.33 -8.64
CA GLN A 81 -2.44 19.51 -7.36
C GLN A 81 -3.09 18.66 -6.26
N PHE A 82 -4.43 18.56 -6.29
CA PHE A 82 -5.19 17.67 -5.40
C PHE A 82 -4.65 16.24 -5.45
N CYS A 83 -4.50 15.66 -6.64
CA CYS A 83 -4.03 14.28 -6.78
C CYS A 83 -2.56 14.09 -6.37
N LYS A 84 -1.71 15.10 -6.57
CA LYS A 84 -0.34 15.09 -6.02
C LYS A 84 -0.37 15.02 -4.50
N THR A 85 -1.17 15.87 -3.85
CA THR A 85 -1.32 15.88 -2.40
C THR A 85 -1.92 14.58 -1.88
N THR A 86 -2.92 14.02 -2.56
CA THR A 86 -3.53 12.72 -2.20
C THR A 86 -2.51 11.58 -2.25
N ARG A 87 -1.67 11.51 -3.29
CA ARG A 87 -0.59 10.53 -3.38
C ARG A 87 0.46 10.72 -2.30
N ALA A 88 0.85 11.97 -2.02
CA ALA A 88 1.78 12.28 -0.94
C ALA A 88 1.22 11.83 0.44
N LYS A 89 -0.07 12.10 0.70
CA LYS A 89 -0.76 11.62 1.91
C LYS A 89 -0.82 10.10 1.97
N ALA A 90 -1.04 9.42 0.84
CA ALA A 90 -1.05 7.96 0.78
C ALA A 90 0.33 7.39 1.13
N ASN A 91 1.40 7.96 0.56
CA ASN A 91 2.77 7.56 0.88
C ASN A 91 3.12 7.81 2.36
N ALA A 92 2.67 8.92 2.93
CA ALA A 92 2.84 9.16 4.36
C ALA A 92 2.04 8.14 5.20
N ALA A 93 0.80 7.83 4.81
CA ALA A 93 -0.01 6.82 5.50
C ALA A 93 0.65 5.43 5.46
N LEU A 94 1.24 5.04 4.33
CA LEU A 94 2.04 3.82 4.19
C LEU A 94 3.22 3.81 5.16
N LYS A 95 4.03 4.88 5.18
CA LYS A 95 5.22 4.99 6.05
C LYS A 95 4.88 4.95 7.55
N HIS A 96 3.73 5.49 7.94
CA HIS A 96 3.31 5.58 9.34
C HIS A 96 2.34 4.47 9.77
N GLY A 97 2.14 3.43 8.96
CA GLY A 97 1.23 2.32 9.29
C GLY A 97 -0.24 2.73 9.44
N LYS A 98 -0.68 3.81 8.79
CA LYS A 98 -2.06 4.30 8.85
C LYS A 98 -2.92 3.59 7.81
N TRP A 99 -3.14 2.29 7.98
CA TRP A 99 -3.71 1.39 6.97
C TRP A 99 -5.11 1.77 6.49
N ARG A 100 -6.03 2.12 7.41
CA ARG A 100 -7.38 2.60 7.03
C ARG A 100 -7.32 3.87 6.18
N LYS A 101 -6.38 4.76 6.48
CA LYS A 101 -6.19 6.01 5.73
C LYS A 101 -5.55 5.74 4.38
N LEU A 102 -4.58 4.84 4.31
CA LEU A 102 -3.99 4.38 3.06
C LEU A 102 -5.05 3.79 2.13
N GLU A 103 -5.90 2.90 2.64
CA GLU A 103 -7.00 2.30 1.88
C GLU A 103 -7.97 3.36 1.34
N SER A 104 -8.37 4.31 2.18
CA SER A 104 -9.27 5.40 1.78
C SER A 104 -8.65 6.27 0.68
N LEU A 105 -7.42 6.76 0.88
CA LEU A 105 -6.74 7.65 -0.08
C LEU A 105 -6.47 6.99 -1.42
N THR A 106 -6.28 5.67 -1.43
CA THR A 106 -6.00 4.91 -2.64
C THR A 106 -7.26 4.54 -3.41
N ARG A 107 -8.46 4.64 -2.83
CA ARG A 107 -9.76 4.43 -3.50
C ARG A 107 -10.14 5.54 -4.48
N GLU A 108 -9.55 6.74 -4.34
CA GLU A 108 -9.80 7.92 -5.18
C GLU A 108 -9.42 7.70 -6.66
N SER A 109 -10.36 7.16 -7.44
CA SER A 109 -10.11 6.73 -8.83
C SER A 109 -9.64 7.88 -9.75
N SER A 110 -10.08 9.11 -9.47
CA SER A 110 -9.67 10.34 -10.17
C SER A 110 -8.16 10.59 -10.07
N CYS A 111 -7.54 10.24 -8.94
CA CYS A 111 -6.12 10.44 -8.67
C CYS A 111 -5.24 9.25 -9.00
N TRP A 112 -5.85 8.08 -9.14
CA TRP A 112 -5.14 6.82 -9.30
C TRP A 112 -5.43 6.11 -10.63
N LYS A 113 -6.13 6.76 -11.57
CA LYS A 113 -6.54 6.27 -12.91
C LYS A 113 -5.95 4.90 -13.26
N ALA A 114 -6.74 3.84 -13.06
CA ALA A 114 -6.41 2.43 -13.38
C ALA A 114 -4.95 2.01 -13.07
N SER A 115 -4.32 2.59 -12.05
CA SER A 115 -2.92 2.33 -11.71
C SER A 115 -2.82 1.02 -10.95
N TRP A 116 -1.86 0.19 -11.35
CA TRP A 116 -1.47 -0.99 -10.60
C TRP A 116 -0.92 -0.60 -9.22
N GLU A 117 -0.27 0.57 -9.08
CA GLU A 117 0.30 1.06 -7.83
C GLU A 117 -0.77 1.25 -6.77
N ALA A 118 -1.88 1.89 -7.12
CA ALA A 118 -3.00 2.10 -6.22
C ALA A 118 -3.60 0.78 -5.74
N ARG A 119 -3.62 -0.21 -6.63
CA ARG A 119 -4.09 -1.55 -6.29
C ARG A 119 -3.13 -2.24 -5.32
N VAL A 120 -1.83 -2.16 -5.55
CA VAL A 120 -0.79 -2.68 -4.64
C VAL A 120 -0.89 -2.01 -3.26
N LEU A 121 -1.02 -0.69 -3.19
CA LEU A 121 -1.18 0.03 -1.92
C LEU A 121 -2.46 -0.35 -1.17
N ARG A 122 -3.57 -0.58 -1.89
CA ARG A 122 -4.81 -1.09 -1.29
C ARG A 122 -4.65 -2.53 -0.80
N MET A 123 -3.96 -3.39 -1.55
CA MET A 123 -3.69 -4.77 -1.14
C MET A 123 -2.85 -4.79 0.13
N ASN A 124 -1.80 -3.96 0.20
CA ASN A 124 -1.00 -3.77 1.40
C ASN A 124 -1.88 -3.33 2.59
N ALA A 125 -2.67 -2.26 2.42
CA ALA A 125 -3.57 -1.82 3.48
C ALA A 125 -4.56 -2.91 3.93
N MET A 126 -5.13 -3.69 3.00
CA MET A 126 -6.05 -4.78 3.33
C MET A 126 -5.36 -5.92 4.07
N PHE A 127 -4.14 -6.28 3.67
CA PHE A 127 -3.32 -7.29 4.35
C PHE A 127 -3.07 -6.89 5.81
N GLU A 128 -2.57 -5.68 6.03
CA GLU A 128 -2.27 -5.14 7.37
C GLU A 128 -3.53 -4.97 8.25
N LEU A 129 -4.70 -4.80 7.64
CA LEU A 129 -5.98 -4.77 8.34
C LEU A 129 -6.56 -6.16 8.62
N GLY A 130 -5.86 -7.25 8.26
CA GLY A 130 -6.34 -8.62 8.41
C GLY A 130 -7.45 -9.01 7.42
N ARG A 131 -7.70 -8.17 6.39
CA ARG A 131 -8.76 -8.35 5.40
C ARG A 131 -8.26 -9.18 4.20
N LEU A 132 -7.80 -10.40 4.50
CA LEU A 132 -7.05 -11.23 3.55
C LEU A 132 -7.86 -11.67 2.32
N THR A 133 -9.13 -12.05 2.51
CA THR A 133 -10.03 -12.44 1.41
C THR A 133 -10.20 -11.32 0.39
N GLU A 134 -10.36 -10.09 0.87
CA GLU A 134 -10.54 -8.92 0.00
C GLU A 134 -9.24 -8.49 -0.65
N CYS A 135 -8.11 -8.60 0.08
CA CYS A 135 -6.79 -8.39 -0.52
C CYS A 135 -6.58 -9.32 -1.72
N ARG A 136 -6.82 -10.63 -1.55
CA ARG A 136 -6.67 -11.62 -2.63
C ARG A 136 -7.59 -11.29 -3.81
N ARG A 137 -8.88 -11.06 -3.54
CA ARG A 137 -9.87 -10.73 -4.56
C ARG A 137 -9.51 -9.48 -5.36
N LEU A 138 -8.88 -8.49 -4.72
CA LEU A 138 -8.49 -7.25 -5.38
C LEU A 138 -7.40 -7.46 -6.45
N GLY A 139 -6.52 -8.44 -6.25
CA GLY A 139 -5.43 -8.78 -7.18
C GLY A 139 -5.75 -9.91 -8.16
N GLU A 140 -6.86 -10.61 -7.99
CA GLU A 140 -7.23 -11.76 -8.82
C GLU A 140 -7.41 -11.36 -10.30
N GLY A 141 -6.88 -12.21 -11.19
CA GLY A 141 -6.92 -11.98 -12.64
C GLY A 141 -6.15 -10.74 -13.11
N LYS A 142 -5.15 -10.27 -12.35
CA LYS A 142 -4.26 -9.17 -12.77
C LYS A 142 -2.87 -9.70 -13.15
N ASP A 143 -2.34 -9.16 -14.24
CA ASP A 143 -1.09 -9.65 -14.80
C ASP A 143 0.18 -8.99 -14.26
N HIS A 144 0.06 -7.85 -13.58
CA HIS A 144 1.20 -7.14 -13.03
C HIS A 144 1.91 -7.99 -11.98
N GLU A 145 3.23 -8.13 -12.11
CA GLU A 145 4.04 -9.00 -11.24
C GLU A 145 3.89 -8.66 -9.76
N GLU A 146 3.91 -7.36 -9.44
CA GLU A 146 3.76 -6.92 -8.05
C GLU A 146 2.40 -7.28 -7.47
N ILE A 147 1.32 -7.24 -8.27
CA ILE A 147 0.00 -7.66 -7.82
C ILE A 147 -0.01 -9.18 -7.57
N LYS A 148 0.63 -9.97 -8.46
CA LYS A 148 0.76 -11.42 -8.29
C LYS A 148 1.50 -11.78 -6.99
N LYS A 149 2.57 -11.04 -6.64
CA LYS A 149 3.27 -11.23 -5.35
C LYS A 149 2.34 -10.95 -4.18
N TRP A 150 1.61 -9.84 -4.21
CA TRP A 150 0.65 -9.51 -3.15
C TRP A 150 -0.49 -10.52 -3.02
N VAL A 151 -0.96 -11.12 -4.12
CA VAL A 151 -1.95 -12.20 -4.07
C VAL A 151 -1.40 -13.41 -3.29
N LYS A 152 -0.12 -13.76 -3.47
CA LYS A 152 0.52 -14.83 -2.71
C LYS A 152 0.62 -14.48 -1.22
N VAL A 153 1.11 -13.29 -0.90
CA VAL A 153 1.19 -12.79 0.49
C VAL A 153 -0.18 -12.85 1.17
N CYS A 154 -1.24 -12.40 0.51
CA CYS A 154 -2.59 -12.42 1.06
C CYS A 154 -3.26 -13.80 1.09
N SER A 155 -2.65 -14.83 0.48
CA SER A 155 -3.15 -16.21 0.52
C SER A 155 -2.48 -17.06 1.60
N TYR A 156 -1.29 -16.64 2.06
CA TYR A 156 -0.50 -17.32 3.08
C TYR A 156 -0.09 -16.31 4.16
N PRO A 157 -1.03 -15.86 5.01
CA PRO A 157 -0.64 -15.10 6.20
C PRO A 157 0.26 -16.02 7.06
N GLY A 158 1.48 -15.55 7.35
CA GLY A 158 2.40 -16.23 8.26
C GLY A 158 1.84 -16.33 9.68
#